data_AF-A0A918MYZ6-F1
#
_entry.id   AF-A0A918MYZ6-F1
#
_cell.length_a   1.000
_cell.length_b   1.000
_cell.length_c   1.000
_cell.angle_alpha   90.00
_cell.angle_beta   90.00
_cell.angle_gamma   90.00
#
_symmetry.space_group_name_H-M   'P 1'
#
loop_
_entity.id
_entity.type
_entity.pdbx_description
1 polymer ?
#
loop_
_entity_poly.entity_id
_entity_poly.type
_entity_poly.pdbx_seq_one_letter_code
_entity_poly.pdbx_strand_id
1 'polypeptide(L)'
;MIISNQTSLLDYLNNPESAQNTLSELANSPGKAQLAQETKALTEPASEAGIQDMLEKIEAGDSSVSLTTIGNMLEHYKSKVSADLQDIAANLNAPVAFERQDDRWVVTQPEGQREDKTLSRMQQYLDKDTRLTQRLSQINQLAEMHELGQAREHANTLKAQGVEDDAIVDFLSNARQQIFAEDSLTFTGNTLTANAEQTAQTLFDAISTSS
;
A
#
# COMPACT_ATOMS: atom_id res chain seq x y z
N MET A 1 -26.94 -22.28 -2.20
CA MET A 1 -25.59 -21.78 -1.87
C MET A 1 -25.22 -20.84 -3.00
N ILE A 2 -25.32 -19.53 -2.79
CA ILE A 2 -25.00 -18.53 -3.84
C ILE A 2 -23.55 -18.14 -3.61
N ILE A 3 -22.69 -18.46 -4.59
CA ILE A 3 -21.29 -18.05 -4.62
C ILE A 3 -21.31 -16.63 -5.20
N SER A 4 -21.06 -15.63 -4.34
CA SER A 4 -20.82 -14.26 -4.78
C SER A 4 -19.38 -14.16 -5.28
N ASN A 5 -19.18 -14.38 -6.58
CA ASN A 5 -17.92 -14.00 -7.24
C ASN A 5 -17.82 -12.47 -7.23
N GLN A 6 -16.99 -11.92 -6.36
CA GLN A 6 -16.55 -10.53 -6.46
C GLN A 6 -15.53 -10.44 -7.59
N THR A 7 -16.01 -10.21 -8.82
CA THR A 7 -15.16 -9.88 -9.96
C THR A 7 -14.48 -8.54 -9.65
N SER A 8 -13.18 -8.60 -9.39
CA SER A 8 -12.36 -7.42 -9.10
C SER A 8 -12.23 -6.54 -10.34
N LEU A 9 -12.06 -5.22 -10.16
CA LEU A 9 -11.71 -4.27 -11.23
C LEU A 9 -10.44 -4.70 -12.00
N LEU A 10 -9.59 -5.53 -11.40
CA LEU A 10 -8.42 -6.14 -12.04
C LEU A 10 -8.78 -7.13 -13.16
N ASP A 11 -9.87 -7.89 -13.04
CA ASP A 11 -10.36 -8.77 -14.12
C ASP A 11 -10.90 -7.96 -15.30
N TYR A 12 -11.48 -6.78 -15.02
CA TYR A 12 -11.99 -5.85 -16.01
C TYR A 12 -10.90 -5.22 -16.88
N LEU A 13 -9.74 -4.90 -16.29
CA LEU A 13 -8.61 -4.33 -17.03
C LEU A 13 -7.91 -5.34 -17.93
N ASN A 14 -8.08 -6.64 -17.67
CA ASN A 14 -7.41 -7.72 -18.39
C ASN A 14 -8.25 -8.38 -19.50
N ASN A 15 -9.55 -8.09 -19.63
CA ASN A 15 -10.40 -8.79 -20.61
C ASN A 15 -11.53 -7.92 -21.24
N PRO A 16 -11.27 -7.23 -22.36
CA PRO A 16 -12.20 -6.26 -22.95
C PRO A 16 -13.47 -6.87 -23.58
N GLU A 17 -13.48 -8.15 -23.97
CA GLU A 17 -14.65 -8.80 -24.58
C GLU A 17 -15.75 -9.19 -23.56
N SER A 18 -15.39 -9.37 -22.28
CA SER A 18 -16.33 -9.73 -21.21
C SER A 18 -17.12 -8.51 -20.69
N ALA A 19 -16.67 -7.30 -21.01
CA ALA A 19 -17.10 -6.05 -20.41
C ALA A 19 -18.61 -5.78 -20.56
N GLN A 20 -19.25 -6.11 -21.69
CA GLN A 20 -20.64 -5.70 -21.94
C GLN A 20 -21.68 -6.49 -21.11
N ASN A 21 -21.46 -7.78 -20.89
CA ASN A 21 -22.37 -8.60 -20.09
C ASN A 21 -22.18 -8.32 -18.58
N THR A 22 -20.93 -8.17 -18.15
CA THR A 22 -20.60 -7.83 -16.75
C THR A 22 -21.09 -6.42 -16.40
N LEU A 23 -20.99 -5.43 -17.30
CA LEU A 23 -21.54 -4.08 -17.07
C LEU A 23 -23.07 -4.08 -16.91
N SER A 24 -23.78 -4.97 -17.61
CA SER A 24 -25.24 -5.08 -17.54
C SER A 24 -25.72 -5.72 -16.22
N GLU A 25 -24.95 -6.65 -15.67
CA GLU A 25 -25.20 -7.28 -14.36
C GLU A 25 -24.78 -6.35 -13.21
N LEU A 26 -23.65 -5.64 -13.34
CA LEU A 26 -23.16 -4.68 -12.35
C LEU A 26 -24.03 -3.42 -12.26
N ALA A 27 -24.62 -2.99 -13.37
CA ALA A 27 -25.53 -1.84 -13.43
C ALA A 27 -26.82 -2.03 -12.61
N ASN A 28 -27.16 -3.27 -12.23
CA ASN A 28 -28.36 -3.64 -11.49
C ASN A 28 -28.06 -4.04 -10.01
N SER A 29 -26.81 -3.96 -9.55
CA SER A 29 -26.41 -4.31 -8.18
C SER A 29 -26.37 -3.09 -7.23
N PRO A 30 -26.74 -3.23 -5.93
CA PRO A 30 -26.62 -2.18 -4.91
C PRO A 30 -25.19 -1.66 -4.68
N GLY A 31 -24.14 -2.32 -5.21
CA GLY A 31 -22.75 -1.85 -5.19
C GLY A 31 -22.46 -0.64 -6.08
N LYS A 32 -23.42 -0.16 -6.87
CA LYS A 32 -23.22 0.93 -7.85
C LYS A 32 -22.79 2.27 -7.23
N ALA A 33 -23.25 2.58 -6.02
CA ALA A 33 -22.85 3.81 -5.32
C ALA A 33 -21.42 3.73 -4.77
N GLN A 34 -21.06 2.56 -4.23
CA GLN A 34 -19.75 2.29 -3.66
C GLN A 34 -18.69 2.18 -4.77
N LEU A 35 -18.98 1.44 -5.84
CA LEU A 35 -18.13 1.35 -7.02
C LEU A 35 -17.99 2.67 -7.76
N ALA A 36 -19.03 3.52 -7.82
CA ALA A 36 -18.94 4.86 -8.41
C ALA A 36 -18.10 5.81 -7.55
N GLN A 37 -18.14 5.70 -6.21
CA GLN A 37 -17.24 6.43 -5.34
C GLN A 37 -15.80 5.93 -5.46
N GLU A 38 -15.60 4.62 -5.50
CA GLU A 38 -14.29 3.99 -5.67
C GLU A 38 -13.67 4.33 -7.02
N THR A 39 -14.42 4.21 -8.13
CA THR A 39 -13.93 4.62 -9.45
C THR A 39 -13.69 6.12 -9.52
N LYS A 40 -14.50 6.96 -8.88
CA LYS A 40 -14.26 8.41 -8.83
C LYS A 40 -12.99 8.76 -8.05
N ALA A 41 -12.74 8.12 -6.90
CA ALA A 41 -11.51 8.26 -6.13
C ALA A 41 -10.26 7.80 -6.91
N LEU A 42 -10.42 6.82 -7.83
CA LEU A 42 -9.36 6.30 -8.68
C LEU A 42 -9.15 7.09 -9.99
N THR A 43 -10.18 7.75 -10.52
CA THR A 43 -10.16 8.42 -11.85
C THR A 43 -10.05 9.94 -11.81
N GLU A 44 -10.49 10.59 -10.73
CA GLU A 44 -10.05 11.95 -10.49
C GLU A 44 -8.57 11.88 -10.13
N PRO A 45 -7.72 12.81 -10.61
CA PRO A 45 -6.40 12.97 -10.01
C PRO A 45 -6.70 13.27 -8.55
N ALA A 46 -6.59 12.27 -7.68
CA ALA A 46 -6.89 12.40 -6.27
C ALA A 46 -6.09 13.61 -5.81
N SER A 47 -6.79 14.72 -5.61
CA SER A 47 -6.13 15.95 -5.22
C SER A 47 -5.48 15.63 -3.89
N GLU A 48 -4.28 16.14 -3.67
CA GLU A 48 -3.49 15.91 -2.46
C GLU A 48 -4.35 16.00 -1.18
N ALA A 49 -5.32 16.93 -1.18
CA ALA A 49 -6.30 17.15 -0.13
C ALA A 49 -7.36 16.04 0.04
N GLY A 50 -7.81 15.38 -1.04
CA GLY A 50 -8.78 14.29 -0.97
C GLY A 50 -8.21 13.00 -0.39
N ILE A 51 -6.90 12.79 -0.55
CA ILE A 51 -6.18 11.64 0.03
C ILE A 51 -5.97 11.90 1.51
N GLN A 52 -5.55 13.10 1.88
CA GLN A 52 -5.40 13.48 3.28
C GLN A 52 -6.73 13.37 4.03
N ASP A 53 -7.83 13.84 3.43
CA ASP A 53 -9.19 13.67 3.99
C ASP A 53 -9.60 12.19 4.11
N MET A 54 -9.16 11.34 3.18
CA MET A 54 -9.42 9.90 3.23
C MET A 54 -8.57 9.20 4.28
N LEU A 55 -7.29 9.55 4.41
CA LEU A 55 -6.38 9.09 5.46
C LEU A 55 -6.94 9.46 6.83
N GLU A 56 -7.39 10.71 7.00
CA GLU A 56 -8.04 11.19 8.23
C GLU A 56 -9.32 10.42 8.54
N LYS A 57 -10.14 10.09 7.53
CA LYS A 57 -11.34 9.25 7.70
C LYS A 57 -11.01 7.83 8.14
N ILE A 58 -9.95 7.24 7.57
CA ILE A 58 -9.50 5.89 7.94
C ILE A 58 -8.97 5.89 9.37
N GLU A 59 -8.14 6.88 9.74
CA GLU A 59 -7.67 7.08 11.12
C GLU A 59 -8.82 7.31 12.11
N ALA A 60 -9.87 8.03 11.69
CA ALA A 60 -11.08 8.24 12.46
C ALA A 60 -12.00 7.00 12.54
N GLY A 61 -11.67 5.91 11.85
CA GLY A 61 -12.41 4.64 11.89
C GLY A 61 -13.64 4.59 10.98
N ASP A 62 -13.68 5.39 9.91
CA ASP A 62 -14.75 5.33 8.91
C ASP A 62 -14.69 4.01 8.14
N SER A 63 -15.70 3.16 8.34
CA SER A 63 -15.82 1.82 7.76
C SER A 63 -16.19 1.81 6.27
N SER A 64 -16.38 2.98 5.64
CA SER A 64 -16.74 3.08 4.22
C SER A 64 -15.58 2.83 3.27
N VAL A 65 -14.33 2.91 3.76
CA VAL A 65 -13.13 2.67 2.95
C VAL A 65 -12.74 1.19 3.02
N SER A 66 -12.79 0.49 1.88
CA SER A 66 -12.40 -0.92 1.81
C SER A 66 -10.88 -1.10 1.74
N LEU A 67 -10.38 -2.23 2.23
CA LEU A 67 -8.97 -2.61 2.13
C LEU A 67 -8.49 -2.64 0.67
N THR A 68 -9.36 -3.10 -0.24
CA THR A 68 -9.13 -3.08 -1.70
C THR A 68 -8.90 -1.66 -2.21
N THR A 69 -9.66 -0.68 -1.73
CA THR A 69 -9.48 0.73 -2.11
C THR A 69 -8.12 1.25 -1.66
N ILE A 70 -7.69 0.92 -0.43
CA ILE A 70 -6.38 1.29 0.11
C ILE A 70 -5.26 0.66 -0.74
N GLY A 71 -5.35 -0.64 -1.03
CA GLY A 71 -4.37 -1.34 -1.86
C GLY A 71 -4.26 -0.77 -3.29
N ASN A 72 -5.39 -0.45 -3.92
CA ASN A 72 -5.39 0.17 -5.25
C ASN A 72 -4.74 1.56 -5.26
N MET A 73 -4.99 2.37 -4.21
CA MET A 73 -4.34 3.67 -4.06
C MET A 73 -2.84 3.51 -3.85
N LEU A 74 -2.44 2.60 -2.96
CA LEU A 74 -1.03 2.28 -2.71
C LEU A 74 -0.30 1.96 -4.01
N GLU A 75 -0.84 1.04 -4.82
CA GLU A 75 -0.25 0.66 -6.11
C GLU A 75 -0.21 1.81 -7.11
N HIS A 76 -1.26 2.65 -7.16
CA HIS A 76 -1.27 3.83 -8.02
C HIS A 76 -0.17 4.84 -7.65
N TYR A 77 0.03 5.11 -6.37
CA TYR A 77 1.11 6.01 -5.92
C TYR A 77 2.48 5.41 -6.13
N LYS A 78 2.67 4.13 -5.81
CA LYS A 78 3.91 3.40 -6.09
C LYS A 78 4.27 3.48 -7.57
N SER A 79 3.30 3.26 -8.46
CA SER A 79 3.50 3.36 -9.91
C SER A 79 3.92 4.77 -10.35
N LYS A 80 3.24 5.82 -9.87
CA LYS A 80 3.60 7.21 -10.19
C LYS A 80 4.98 7.60 -9.68
N VAL A 81 5.27 7.30 -8.42
CA VAL A 81 6.57 7.64 -7.84
C VAL A 81 7.67 6.80 -8.50
N SER A 82 7.41 5.53 -8.81
CA SER A 82 8.38 4.70 -9.53
C SER A 82 8.74 5.29 -10.89
N ALA A 83 7.75 5.80 -11.63
CA ALA A 83 7.98 6.51 -12.90
C ALA A 83 8.80 7.79 -12.70
N ASP A 84 8.48 8.60 -11.68
CA ASP A 84 9.22 9.83 -11.36
C ASP A 84 10.69 9.53 -10.95
N LEU A 85 10.92 8.42 -10.24
CA LEU A 85 12.25 8.01 -9.78
C LEU A 85 13.07 7.29 -10.86
N GLN A 86 12.43 6.64 -11.84
CA GLN A 86 13.10 5.83 -12.86
C GLN A 86 14.14 6.63 -13.64
N ASP A 87 13.82 7.86 -14.05
CA ASP A 87 14.73 8.71 -14.81
C ASP A 87 15.98 9.11 -14.01
N ILE A 88 15.84 9.25 -12.69
CA ILE A 88 16.92 9.65 -11.78
C ILE A 88 17.77 8.44 -11.41
N ALA A 89 17.13 7.29 -11.24
CA ALA A 89 17.74 6.02 -10.87
C ALA A 89 18.28 5.22 -12.07
N ALA A 90 18.10 5.68 -13.31
CA ALA A 90 18.52 4.96 -14.52
C ALA A 90 20.01 4.56 -14.56
N ASN A 91 20.87 5.21 -13.76
CA ASN A 91 22.30 4.90 -13.67
C ASN A 91 22.67 4.12 -12.39
N LEU A 92 21.70 3.76 -11.56
CA LEU A 92 21.91 3.00 -10.33
C LEU A 92 21.86 1.50 -10.63
N ASN A 93 22.92 0.79 -10.24
CA ASN A 93 23.00 -0.67 -10.33
C ASN A 93 22.64 -1.37 -9.01
N ALA A 94 22.12 -0.62 -8.03
CA ALA A 94 21.80 -1.10 -6.69
C ALA A 94 20.46 -0.56 -6.21
N PRO A 95 19.77 -1.27 -5.30
CA PRO A 95 18.61 -0.75 -4.57
C PRO A 95 18.89 0.60 -3.92
N VAL A 96 17.86 1.45 -3.88
CA VAL A 96 17.87 2.71 -3.15
C VAL A 96 16.92 2.62 -1.98
N ALA A 97 17.42 2.86 -0.77
CA ALA A 97 16.59 2.96 0.42
C ALA A 97 16.27 4.44 0.71
N PHE A 98 15.02 4.67 1.09
CA PHE A 98 14.52 5.94 1.62
C PHE A 98 14.06 5.68 3.05
N GLU A 99 14.64 6.40 3.99
CA GLU A 99 14.31 6.28 5.42
C GLU A 99 13.85 7.63 5.95
N ARG A 100 12.97 7.61 6.95
CA ARG A 100 12.54 8.83 7.62
C ARG A 100 13.52 9.19 8.74
N GLN A 101 14.10 10.38 8.66
CA GLN A 101 14.98 10.94 9.69
C GLN A 101 14.52 12.37 9.99
N ASP A 102 14.20 12.66 11.25
CA ASP A 102 13.68 13.97 11.70
C ASP A 102 12.53 14.50 10.82
N ASP A 103 11.52 13.66 10.57
CA ASP A 103 10.35 13.93 9.72
C ASP A 103 10.66 14.22 8.23
N ARG A 104 11.85 13.86 7.76
CA ARG A 104 12.27 14.02 6.37
C ARG A 104 12.73 12.71 5.74
N TRP A 105 12.39 12.51 4.48
CA TRP A 105 12.91 11.41 3.67
C TRP A 105 14.38 11.64 3.31
N VAL A 106 15.21 10.67 3.69
CA VAL A 106 16.64 10.65 3.41
C VAL A 106 16.98 9.42 2.58
N VAL A 107 17.74 9.61 1.51
CA VAL A 107 18.31 8.53 0.71
C VAL A 107 19.48 7.93 1.48
N THR A 108 19.37 6.67 1.88
CA THR A 108 20.42 6.00 2.63
C THR A 108 21.34 5.19 1.72
N GLN A 109 22.62 5.16 2.12
CA GLN A 109 23.63 4.30 1.52
C GLN A 109 23.93 3.15 2.47
N PRO A 110 24.13 1.93 1.95
CA PRO A 110 24.69 0.86 2.77
C PRO A 110 26.03 1.30 3.38
N GLU A 111 26.21 1.10 4.68
CA GLU A 111 27.42 1.51 5.40
C GLU A 111 28.70 0.98 4.71
N GLY A 112 29.72 1.84 4.63
CA GLY A 112 31.02 1.47 4.06
C GLY A 112 31.15 1.58 2.55
N GLN A 113 30.10 2.01 1.83
CA GLN A 113 30.20 2.36 0.41
C GLN A 113 30.70 3.79 0.19
N ARG A 114 31.39 4.04 -0.93
CA ARG A 114 31.77 5.40 -1.32
C ARG A 114 30.52 6.21 -1.67
N GLU A 115 30.57 7.48 -1.31
CA GLU A 115 29.59 8.48 -1.71
C GLU A 115 29.31 8.40 -3.22
N ASP A 116 28.04 8.15 -3.56
CA ASP A 116 27.58 7.97 -4.94
C ASP A 116 26.89 9.26 -5.36
N LYS A 117 27.44 9.91 -6.38
CA LYS A 117 26.91 11.17 -6.94
C LYS A 117 25.45 11.04 -7.36
N THR A 118 25.01 9.84 -7.72
CA THR A 118 23.63 9.55 -8.13
C THR A 118 22.70 9.58 -6.93
N LEU A 119 23.12 9.01 -5.79
CA LEU A 119 22.36 9.06 -4.53
C LEU A 119 22.29 10.48 -3.98
N SER A 120 23.38 11.27 -4.08
CA SER A 120 23.33 12.70 -3.76
C SER A 120 22.37 13.49 -4.65
N ARG A 121 22.30 13.17 -5.96
CA ARG A 121 21.31 13.80 -6.87
C ARG A 121 19.88 13.42 -6.50
N MET A 122 19.67 12.19 -6.06
CA MET A 122 18.37 11.71 -5.62
C MET A 122 17.91 12.40 -4.34
N GLN A 123 18.81 12.57 -3.35
CA GLN A 123 18.53 13.41 -2.19
C GLN A 123 18.20 14.85 -2.59
N GLN A 124 18.99 15.47 -3.47
CA GLN A 124 18.71 16.83 -3.95
C GLN A 124 17.38 16.94 -4.69
N TYR A 125 16.93 15.88 -5.34
CA TYR A 125 15.62 15.85 -5.99
C TYR A 125 14.50 15.80 -4.95
N LEU A 126 14.61 14.93 -3.95
CA LEU A 126 13.69 14.89 -2.80
C LEU A 126 13.59 16.23 -2.09
N ASP A 127 14.74 16.86 -1.79
CA ASP A 127 14.77 18.15 -1.09
C ASP A 127 14.11 19.29 -1.89
N LYS A 128 14.08 19.17 -3.22
CA LYS A 128 13.48 20.20 -4.12
C LYS A 128 12.03 19.94 -4.43
N ASP A 129 11.62 18.68 -4.53
CA ASP A 129 10.28 18.28 -4.91
C ASP A 129 9.46 17.87 -3.68
N THR A 130 8.77 18.85 -3.10
CA THR A 130 7.88 18.61 -1.96
C THR A 130 6.78 17.61 -2.29
N ARG A 131 6.32 17.55 -3.54
CA ARG A 131 5.26 16.60 -3.95
C ARG A 131 5.77 15.17 -3.91
N LEU A 132 7.03 14.95 -4.30
CA LEU A 132 7.65 13.64 -4.17
C LEU A 132 7.75 13.22 -2.69
N THR A 133 8.24 14.10 -1.82
CA THR A 133 8.33 13.78 -0.38
C THR A 133 6.97 13.46 0.24
N GLN A 134 5.93 14.20 -0.13
CA GLN A 134 4.56 13.94 0.32
C GLN A 134 4.03 12.61 -0.20
N ARG A 135 4.28 12.28 -1.47
CA ARG A 135 3.88 10.98 -2.04
C ARG A 135 4.58 9.81 -1.36
N LEU A 136 5.87 9.93 -1.03
CA LEU A 136 6.57 8.91 -0.25
C LEU A 136 5.91 8.69 1.12
N SER A 137 5.58 9.79 1.83
CA SER A 137 4.83 9.71 3.09
C SER A 137 3.45 9.06 2.93
N GLN A 138 2.72 9.42 1.87
CA GLN A 138 1.41 8.83 1.57
C GLN A 138 1.52 7.33 1.26
N ILE A 139 2.54 6.91 0.52
CA ILE A 139 2.79 5.49 0.24
C ILE A 139 3.05 4.73 1.53
N ASN A 140 3.92 5.26 2.40
CA ASN A 140 4.24 4.64 3.70
C ASN A 140 2.97 4.46 4.55
N GLN A 141 2.19 5.53 4.71
CA GLN A 141 0.94 5.50 5.49
C GLN A 141 -0.12 4.57 4.87
N LEU A 142 -0.27 4.56 3.54
CA LEU A 142 -1.16 3.64 2.84
C LEU A 142 -0.74 2.18 3.03
N ALA A 143 0.56 1.89 2.97
CA ALA A 143 1.10 0.57 3.23
C ALA A 143 0.84 0.13 4.66
N GLU A 144 1.12 0.98 5.66
CA GLU A 144 0.85 0.69 7.07
C GLU A 144 -0.64 0.37 7.31
N MET A 145 -1.53 1.20 6.77
CA MET A 145 -2.98 0.97 6.90
C MET A 145 -3.43 -0.30 6.20
N HIS A 146 -2.89 -0.58 5.03
CA HIS A 146 -3.20 -1.80 4.28
C HIS A 146 -2.76 -3.03 5.08
N GLU A 147 -1.55 -3.04 5.60
CA GLU A 147 -1.01 -4.15 6.40
C GLU A 147 -1.79 -4.31 7.73
N LEU A 148 -2.18 -3.22 8.40
CA LEU A 148 -3.05 -3.30 9.58
C LEU A 148 -4.44 -3.87 9.24
N GLY A 149 -4.97 -3.55 8.07
CA GLY A 149 -6.20 -4.14 7.56
C GLY A 149 -6.06 -5.65 7.31
N GLN A 150 -4.99 -6.06 6.64
CA GLN A 150 -4.67 -7.48 6.42
C GLN A 150 -4.48 -8.23 7.74
N ALA A 151 -3.77 -7.66 8.71
CA ALA A 151 -3.63 -8.25 10.04
C ALA A 151 -4.98 -8.50 10.70
N ARG A 152 -5.97 -7.60 10.55
CA ARG A 152 -7.33 -7.83 11.07
C ARG A 152 -8.05 -8.97 10.35
N GLU A 153 -7.91 -9.08 9.03
CA GLU A 153 -8.48 -10.20 8.25
C GLU A 153 -7.85 -11.55 8.63
N HIS A 154 -6.53 -11.58 8.82
CA HIS A 154 -5.81 -12.75 9.32
C HIS A 154 -6.22 -13.12 10.75
N ALA A 155 -6.41 -12.15 11.64
CA ALA A 155 -6.92 -12.40 12.99
C ALA A 155 -8.31 -13.05 12.99
N ASN A 156 -9.20 -12.61 12.09
CA ASN A 156 -10.51 -13.26 11.90
C ASN A 156 -10.37 -14.70 11.40
N THR A 157 -9.38 -14.96 10.54
CA THR A 157 -9.07 -16.30 10.05
C THR A 157 -8.55 -17.21 11.16
N LEU A 158 -7.58 -16.74 11.96
CA LEU A 158 -7.06 -17.47 13.14
C LEU A 158 -8.19 -17.78 14.13
N LYS A 159 -9.07 -16.82 14.38
CA LYS A 159 -10.27 -17.02 15.21
C LYS A 159 -11.17 -18.13 14.67
N ALA A 160 -11.42 -18.14 13.35
CA ALA A 160 -12.23 -19.17 12.72
C ALA A 160 -11.57 -20.56 12.75
N GLN A 161 -10.24 -20.61 12.83
CA GLN A 161 -9.46 -21.84 13.00
C GLN A 161 -9.39 -22.33 14.45
N GLY A 162 -9.95 -21.58 15.41
CA GLY A 162 -9.96 -21.93 16.83
C GLY A 162 -8.68 -21.60 17.57
N VAL A 163 -7.86 -20.67 17.05
CA VAL A 163 -6.73 -20.10 17.79
C VAL A 163 -7.26 -19.31 18.99
N GLU A 164 -6.59 -19.46 20.14
CA GLU A 164 -6.97 -18.81 21.40
C GLU A 164 -6.91 -17.28 21.29
N ASP A 165 -7.84 -16.59 21.95
CA ASP A 165 -7.96 -15.13 21.88
C ASP A 165 -6.67 -14.40 22.30
N ASP A 166 -5.94 -14.92 23.30
CA ASP A 166 -4.66 -14.35 23.74
C ASP A 166 -3.60 -14.38 22.62
N ALA A 167 -3.52 -15.48 21.86
CA ALA A 167 -2.59 -15.61 20.74
C ALA A 167 -2.96 -14.69 19.56
N ILE A 168 -4.26 -14.43 19.37
CA ILE A 168 -4.74 -13.46 18.37
C ILE A 168 -4.41 -12.02 18.78
N VAL A 169 -4.51 -11.70 20.07
CA VAL A 169 -4.11 -10.39 20.60
C VAL A 169 -2.60 -10.19 20.47
N ASP A 170 -1.80 -11.21 20.76
CA ASP A 170 -0.34 -11.18 20.58
C ASP A 170 0.03 -10.98 19.11
N PHE A 171 -0.63 -11.70 18.19
CA PHE A 171 -0.47 -11.51 16.75
C PHE A 171 -0.75 -10.07 16.31
N LEU A 172 -1.91 -9.51 16.66
CA LEU A 172 -2.29 -8.15 16.29
C LEU A 172 -1.34 -7.09 16.89
N SER A 173 -0.88 -7.31 18.12
CA SER A 173 0.05 -6.42 18.80
C SER A 173 1.43 -6.44 18.13
N ASN A 174 1.92 -7.63 17.79
CA ASN A 174 3.20 -7.82 17.10
C ASN A 174 3.15 -7.25 15.68
N ALA A 175 2.07 -7.53 14.93
CA ALA A 175 1.87 -6.97 13.60
C ALA A 175 1.90 -5.45 13.63
N ARG A 176 1.15 -4.83 14.54
CA ARG A 176 1.17 -3.38 14.71
C ARG A 176 2.57 -2.86 14.99
N GLN A 177 3.30 -3.47 15.91
CA GLN A 177 4.64 -3.03 16.28
C GLN A 177 5.61 -3.11 15.10
N GLN A 178 5.60 -4.21 14.34
CA GLN A 178 6.52 -4.39 13.21
C GLN A 178 6.16 -3.46 12.04
N ILE A 179 4.87 -3.33 11.71
CA ILE A 179 4.41 -2.42 10.65
C ILE A 179 4.88 -0.99 10.90
N PHE A 180 4.75 -0.48 12.13
CA PHE A 180 5.21 0.87 12.47
C PHE A 180 6.73 1.00 12.69
N ALA A 181 7.45 -0.12 12.84
CA ALA A 181 8.91 -0.09 12.89
C ALA A 181 9.53 0.05 11.49
N GLU A 182 8.82 -0.41 10.46
CA GLU A 182 9.24 -0.34 9.06
C GLU A 182 8.89 1.01 8.41
N ASP A 183 9.57 2.06 8.85
CA ASP A 183 9.38 3.44 8.35
C ASP A 183 10.33 3.75 7.19
N SER A 184 10.28 2.91 6.16
CA SER A 184 11.21 2.98 5.02
C SER A 184 10.64 2.41 3.73
N LEU A 185 11.17 2.92 2.61
CA LEU A 185 10.82 2.53 1.26
C LEU A 185 12.08 2.08 0.51
N THR A 186 11.93 1.10 -0.38
CA THR A 186 13.01 0.61 -1.22
C THR A 186 12.62 0.74 -2.69
N PHE A 187 13.48 1.37 -3.49
CA PHE A 187 13.36 1.41 -4.95
C PHE A 187 14.36 0.46 -5.59
N THR A 188 13.88 -0.58 -6.29
CA THR A 188 14.70 -1.59 -6.95
C THR A 188 14.09 -1.99 -8.28
N GLY A 189 14.89 -2.09 -9.34
CA GLY A 189 14.44 -2.65 -10.63
C GLY A 189 13.23 -1.94 -11.26
N ASN A 190 13.06 -0.64 -10.94
CA ASN A 190 11.95 0.24 -11.34
C ASN A 190 10.66 0.13 -10.51
N THR A 191 10.72 -0.54 -9.36
CA THR A 191 9.59 -0.65 -8.44
C THR A 191 9.95 -0.02 -7.11
N LEU A 192 9.10 0.87 -6.61
CA LEU A 192 9.10 1.32 -5.23
C LEU A 192 8.23 0.38 -4.38
N THR A 193 8.74 -0.05 -3.24
CA THR A 193 8.04 -0.90 -2.27
C THR A 193 8.19 -0.28 -0.88
N ALA A 194 7.13 -0.25 -0.09
CA ALA A 194 7.23 0.04 1.35
C ALA A 194 7.70 -1.21 2.08
N ASN A 195 8.68 -1.07 2.98
CA ASN A 195 9.27 -2.21 3.67
C ASN A 195 8.30 -2.86 4.67
N ALA A 196 7.26 -2.12 5.08
CA ALA A 196 6.14 -2.66 5.87
C ALA A 196 5.30 -3.70 5.09
N GLU A 197 5.30 -3.69 3.76
CA GLU A 197 4.50 -4.62 2.95
C GLU A 197 4.84 -6.08 3.26
N GLN A 198 3.83 -6.96 3.28
CA GLN A 198 3.93 -8.39 3.61
C GLN A 198 4.20 -8.72 5.09
N THR A 199 4.31 -7.74 5.98
CA THR A 199 4.52 -7.97 7.41
C THR A 199 3.36 -8.78 8.02
N ALA A 200 2.12 -8.42 7.72
CA ALA A 200 0.95 -9.09 8.27
C ALA A 200 0.86 -10.56 7.83
N GLN A 201 1.12 -10.82 6.54
CA GLN A 201 1.14 -12.16 5.97
C GLN A 201 2.26 -13.02 6.57
N THR A 202 3.48 -12.47 6.69
CA THR A 202 4.63 -13.19 7.26
C THR A 202 4.36 -13.64 8.69
N LEU A 203 3.75 -12.78 9.51
CA LEU A 203 3.38 -13.11 10.88
C LEU A 203 2.25 -14.14 10.95
N PHE A 204 1.27 -14.04 10.05
CA PHE A 204 0.19 -15.02 9.96
C PHE A 204 0.72 -16.42 9.59
N ASP A 205 1.64 -16.50 8.64
CA ASP A 205 2.26 -17.76 8.21
C ASP A 205 3.08 -18.40 9.34
N ALA A 206 3.78 -17.61 10.15
CA ALA A 206 4.54 -18.10 11.30
C ALA A 206 3.64 -18.80 12.34
N ILE A 207 2.43 -18.29 12.56
CA ILE A 207 1.46 -18.89 13.48
C ILE A 207 0.79 -20.11 12.84
N SER A 208 0.41 -20.00 11.57
CA SER A 208 -0.30 -21.05 10.83
C SER A 208 0.54 -22.29 10.55
N THR A 209 1.87 -22.14 10.47
CA THR A 209 2.83 -23.26 10.32
C THR A 209 3.20 -23.93 11.64
N SER A 210 2.89 -23.29 12.77
CA SER A 210 3.16 -23.79 14.12
C SER A 210 1.97 -24.51 14.77
N SER A 211 0.81 -24.52 14.09
CA SER A 211 -0.47 -25.12 14.53
C SER A 211 -0.75 -26.43 13.81
#